data_AF-A0A7C5VA73-F1
#
_entry.id   AF-A0A7C5VA73-F1
#
_cell.length_a   1.000
_cell.length_b   1.000
_cell.length_c   1.000
_cell.angle_alpha   90.00
_cell.angle_beta   90.00
_cell.angle_gamma   90.00
#
_symmetry.space_group_name_H-M   'P 1'
#
loop_
_entity.id
_entity.type
_entity.pdbx_description
1 polymer ?
#
loop_
_entity_poly.entity_id
_entity_poly.type
_entity_poly.pdbx_seq_one_letter_code
_entity_poly.pdbx_strand_id
1 'polypeptide(L)'
;MWFGKHNSHRARASGIGRGSFACAEPLERRLHLADVARFVHVYVFYDTNRDGIRQAGEPGIKNWPVTMRGLSYSGGPAPDTASGYTNSVGRVSFVDHSQFDFFPASALAIIGANGRYRTTSGQRKNLAGQWYGYAQPRITFAMTDIGPVSGRLLNSFTLSDGTPVSTPLTGRTVFADDNRNGVLDRGEASGTTDLNGKYTLTLRSGTHTIRAIPGQAADWAATPGEALAHKVSVYQDRPLPTFSATLIDPTVIDVVVAYTDNAAEQRSDIQMRAHVQELFNDANGVFANSDTNVLLNLKDTLRVRYAESGNLHTDLERLRNPADHRLDQVVSFRDTRKADLAMLLVGGGQADGEVIGVAYQFARGSGSDTLAYSVVALQDDADSDAFTIAHEIGHNLGAGHDREHAEGDAAPIASYAYGYRYRALNGRTYQDVMAYGSGIVLPFFSTPRYSYAGKPIGSAAYADNARVIRELADEVAAYR
;
A
#
# COMPACT_ATOMS: atom_id res chain seq x y z
N MET A 1 -82.40 -46.07 -8.28
CA MET A 1 -81.60 -47.31 -8.43
C MET A 1 -80.42 -47.20 -7.47
N TRP A 2 -80.58 -47.77 -6.27
CA TRP A 2 -80.17 -49.11 -5.83
C TRP A 2 -78.82 -49.04 -5.10
N PHE A 3 -78.89 -48.82 -3.77
CA PHE A 3 -78.38 -49.68 -2.69
C PHE A 3 -76.86 -49.54 -2.43
N GLY A 4 -76.35 -49.39 -1.21
CA GLY A 4 -76.97 -49.40 0.11
C GLY A 4 -75.93 -49.78 1.17
N LYS A 5 -76.35 -49.63 2.44
CA LYS A 5 -75.91 -50.40 3.63
C LYS A 5 -74.50 -50.08 4.17
N HIS A 6 -74.24 -49.99 5.47
CA HIS A 6 -75.05 -50.25 6.66
C HIS A 6 -74.28 -49.82 7.92
N ASN A 7 -75.04 -49.37 8.93
CA ASN A 7 -75.01 -49.79 10.35
C ASN A 7 -73.75 -49.52 11.21
N SER A 8 -73.83 -48.66 12.23
CA SER A 8 -74.51 -48.79 13.55
C SER A 8 -73.57 -49.45 14.59
N HIS A 9 -73.48 -49.05 15.86
CA HIS A 9 -74.47 -48.73 16.90
C HIS A 9 -73.81 -47.79 17.95
N ARG A 10 -74.50 -46.78 18.54
CA ARG A 10 -75.42 -46.85 19.71
C ARG A 10 -74.79 -47.61 20.89
N ALA A 11 -74.76 -47.13 22.13
CA ALA A 11 -75.79 -46.57 23.00
C ALA A 11 -75.12 -46.44 24.41
N ARG A 12 -75.57 -45.76 25.47
CA ARG A 12 -76.74 -45.00 25.94
C ARG A 12 -76.24 -44.40 27.28
N ALA A 13 -76.38 -43.11 27.58
CA ALA A 13 -77.58 -42.39 28.00
C ALA A 13 -78.24 -42.91 29.29
N SER A 14 -78.13 -42.11 30.37
CA SER A 14 -79.22 -41.65 31.26
C SER A 14 -78.59 -40.92 32.45
N GLY A 15 -79.01 -39.74 32.91
CA GLY A 15 -80.13 -38.88 32.60
C GLY A 15 -80.33 -37.86 33.75
N ILE A 16 -81.11 -36.81 33.49
CA ILE A 16 -81.88 -35.99 34.46
C ILE A 16 -81.02 -35.01 35.30
N GLY A 17 -81.30 -33.73 35.50
CA GLY A 17 -82.44 -32.87 35.19
C GLY A 17 -82.61 -31.81 36.29
N ARG A 18 -82.45 -30.52 35.93
CA ARG A 18 -82.94 -29.25 36.55
C ARG A 18 -82.32 -28.72 37.87
N GLY A 19 -81.58 -27.61 37.71
CA GLY A 19 -81.94 -26.26 38.21
C GLY A 19 -81.42 -25.79 39.57
N SER A 20 -80.57 -24.75 39.58
CA SER A 20 -80.61 -23.53 40.46
C SER A 20 -79.35 -22.67 40.27
N PHE A 21 -79.47 -21.35 40.45
CA PHE A 21 -78.42 -20.33 40.28
C PHE A 21 -77.41 -20.27 41.44
N ALA A 22 -76.15 -19.99 41.05
CA ALA A 22 -75.07 -19.26 41.72
C ALA A 22 -74.41 -19.81 43.01
N CYS A 23 -73.13 -20.20 42.88
CA CYS A 23 -72.02 -19.76 43.75
C CYS A 23 -70.65 -20.09 43.12
N ALA A 24 -69.69 -19.19 43.35
CA ALA A 24 -68.29 -19.12 42.93
C ALA A 24 -67.45 -20.40 43.19
N GLU A 25 -66.64 -20.86 42.22
CA GLU A 25 -65.15 -20.73 42.13
C GLU A 25 -64.38 -22.02 42.57
N PRO A 26 -63.09 -22.24 42.20
CA PRO A 26 -62.16 -21.30 41.57
C PRO A 26 -61.44 -21.76 40.30
N LEU A 27 -60.99 -20.72 39.59
CA LEU A 27 -59.87 -20.70 38.68
C LEU A 27 -58.63 -21.38 39.29
N GLU A 28 -58.31 -22.60 38.88
CA GLU A 28 -56.91 -23.05 38.92
C GLU A 28 -56.13 -22.38 37.78
N ARG A 29 -55.77 -21.13 38.07
CA ARG A 29 -54.44 -20.55 37.89
C ARG A 29 -53.45 -21.42 37.09
N ARG A 30 -53.60 -21.52 35.76
CA ARG A 30 -52.42 -21.40 34.91
C ARG A 30 -52.06 -19.94 34.92
N LEU A 31 -51.14 -19.60 35.82
CA LEU A 31 -50.25 -18.47 35.60
C LEU A 31 -49.80 -18.57 34.14
N HIS A 32 -50.33 -17.71 33.27
CA HIS A 32 -49.51 -17.17 32.21
C HIS A 32 -48.30 -16.63 32.97
N LEU A 33 -47.18 -17.36 32.89
CA LEU A 33 -45.87 -16.79 33.15
C LEU A 33 -45.91 -15.44 32.44
N ALA A 34 -45.78 -14.38 33.21
CA ALA A 34 -45.87 -13.03 32.73
C ALA A 34 -45.15 -12.93 31.38
N ASP A 35 -45.79 -12.28 30.41
CA ASP A 35 -45.10 -11.72 29.26
C ASP A 35 -44.04 -10.75 29.80
N VAL A 36 -42.91 -11.29 30.26
CA VAL A 36 -41.76 -10.50 30.65
C VAL A 36 -41.24 -9.99 29.32
N ALA A 37 -41.59 -8.75 28.98
CA ALA A 37 -41.05 -8.10 27.79
C ALA A 37 -39.53 -8.24 27.80
N ARG A 38 -39.01 -8.99 26.83
CA ARG A 38 -37.58 -9.22 26.64
C ARG A 38 -37.03 -8.03 25.86
N PHE A 39 -35.87 -7.50 26.28
CA PHE A 39 -35.34 -6.26 25.70
C PHE A 39 -33.91 -6.44 25.23
N VAL A 40 -33.65 -6.36 23.92
CA VAL A 40 -32.27 -6.25 23.46
C VAL A 40 -31.75 -4.85 23.77
N HIS A 41 -30.69 -4.77 24.57
CA HIS A 41 -30.05 -3.50 24.90
C HIS A 41 -28.83 -3.27 24.01
N VAL A 42 -28.86 -2.15 23.29
CA VAL A 42 -27.72 -1.67 22.50
C VAL A 42 -27.15 -0.42 23.17
N TYR A 43 -25.84 -0.41 23.37
CA TYR A 43 -25.08 0.70 23.93
C TYR A 43 -24.14 1.26 22.88
N VAL A 44 -24.22 2.55 22.60
CA VAL A 44 -23.24 3.28 21.80
C VAL A 44 -22.46 4.21 22.74
N PHE A 45 -21.14 4.19 22.68
CA PHE A 45 -20.28 4.92 23.63
C PHE A 45 -19.04 5.50 22.95
N TYR A 46 -18.45 6.52 23.58
CA TYR A 46 -17.17 7.08 23.16
C TYR A 46 -16.04 6.15 23.55
N ASP A 47 -15.37 5.57 22.55
CA ASP A 47 -14.20 4.74 22.70
C ASP A 47 -12.95 5.62 22.76
N THR A 48 -12.48 5.86 23.98
CA THR A 48 -11.44 6.85 24.25
C THR A 48 -10.04 6.27 24.12
N ASN A 49 -9.88 4.97 24.41
CA ASN A 49 -8.63 4.25 24.30
C ASN A 49 -8.48 3.51 22.95
N ARG A 50 -9.57 3.40 22.17
CA ARG A 50 -9.66 2.79 20.84
C ARG A 50 -9.51 1.26 20.86
N ASP A 51 -9.88 0.61 21.95
CA ASP A 51 -9.80 -0.86 22.07
C ASP A 51 -11.12 -1.58 21.73
N GLY A 52 -12.19 -0.83 21.44
CA GLY A 52 -13.47 -1.37 21.02
C GLY A 52 -14.31 -1.97 22.17
N ILE A 53 -13.81 -1.93 23.40
CA ILE A 53 -14.45 -2.47 24.60
C ILE A 53 -14.96 -1.31 25.44
N ARG A 54 -16.11 -1.47 26.10
CA ARG A 54 -16.66 -0.41 26.96
C ARG A 54 -16.04 -0.49 28.36
N GLN A 55 -15.33 0.54 28.82
CA GLN A 55 -14.81 0.62 30.19
C GLN A 55 -15.22 1.87 30.96
N ALA A 56 -14.73 1.99 32.20
CA ALA A 56 -14.90 3.18 33.02
C ALA A 56 -14.20 4.38 32.36
N GLY A 57 -14.87 5.53 32.33
CA GLY A 57 -14.38 6.72 31.63
C GLY A 57 -14.95 6.91 30.22
N GLU A 58 -15.77 5.97 29.74
CA GLU A 58 -16.32 6.00 28.38
C GLU A 58 -17.83 6.30 28.37
N PRO A 59 -18.21 7.58 28.19
CA PRO A 59 -19.61 7.98 28.24
C PRO A 59 -20.41 7.44 27.05
N GLY A 60 -21.69 7.17 27.30
CA GLY A 60 -22.61 6.79 26.25
C GLY A 60 -22.95 7.97 25.32
N ILE A 61 -23.23 7.68 24.05
CA ILE A 61 -23.55 8.69 23.04
C ILE A 61 -25.07 8.76 22.86
N LYS A 62 -25.66 9.91 23.18
CA LYS A 62 -27.10 10.18 23.02
C LYS A 62 -27.48 10.41 21.56
N ASN A 63 -28.74 10.11 21.22
CA ASN A 63 -29.39 10.37 19.95
C ASN A 63 -28.69 9.70 18.75
N TRP A 64 -28.06 8.55 18.99
CA TRP A 64 -27.44 7.76 17.94
C TRP A 64 -28.48 6.81 17.32
N PRO A 65 -28.69 6.83 15.99
CA PRO A 65 -29.63 5.94 15.33
C PRO A 65 -29.14 4.49 15.38
N VAL A 66 -30.00 3.58 15.80
CA VAL A 66 -29.75 2.14 15.82
C VAL A 66 -30.92 1.43 15.16
N THR A 67 -30.60 0.47 14.30
CA THR A 67 -31.56 -0.42 13.64
C THR A 67 -31.26 -1.85 14.04
N MET A 68 -32.29 -2.55 14.48
CA MET A 68 -32.29 -4.00 14.65
C MET A 68 -33.04 -4.65 13.51
N ARG A 69 -32.50 -5.72 12.94
CA ARG A 69 -33.17 -6.58 11.94
C ARG A 69 -33.27 -7.99 12.47
N GLY A 70 -34.24 -8.78 12.01
CA GLY A 70 -34.36 -10.19 12.38
C GLY A 70 -34.81 -10.41 13.82
N LEU A 71 -35.55 -9.48 14.43
CA LEU A 71 -36.05 -9.63 15.81
C LEU A 71 -37.35 -10.45 15.90
N SER A 72 -37.86 -10.94 14.77
CA SER A 72 -39.06 -11.76 14.70
C SER A 72 -38.75 -13.14 14.12
N TYR A 73 -39.42 -14.18 14.62
CA TYR A 73 -39.42 -15.49 13.97
C TYR A 73 -40.35 -15.44 12.75
N SER A 74 -39.97 -16.10 11.65
CA SER A 74 -40.78 -16.17 10.42
C SER A 74 -42.17 -16.76 10.71
N GLY A 75 -43.18 -15.90 10.89
CA GLY A 75 -44.57 -16.29 11.17
C GLY A 75 -45.35 -15.40 12.15
N GLY A 76 -44.72 -14.40 12.81
CA GLY A 76 -45.41 -13.47 13.71
C GLY A 76 -45.81 -12.12 13.07
N PRO A 77 -46.79 -11.37 13.64
CA PRO A 77 -47.28 -10.09 13.11
C PRO A 77 -46.37 -8.86 13.37
N ALA A 78 -45.18 -9.05 13.94
CA ALA A 78 -44.26 -7.97 14.31
C ALA A 78 -43.32 -7.58 13.16
N PRO A 79 -42.88 -6.30 13.07
CA PRO A 79 -41.96 -5.89 12.03
C PRO A 79 -40.61 -6.60 12.21
N ASP A 80 -40.08 -7.16 11.12
CA ASP A 80 -38.74 -7.78 11.06
C ASP A 80 -37.59 -6.77 11.24
N THR A 81 -37.92 -5.49 11.41
CA THR A 81 -36.97 -4.40 11.64
C THR A 81 -37.52 -3.42 12.67
N ALA A 82 -36.71 -3.06 13.66
CA ALA A 82 -37.01 -2.01 14.64
C ALA A 82 -35.91 -0.95 14.61
N SER A 83 -36.25 0.32 14.79
CA SER A 83 -35.26 1.40 14.85
C SER A 83 -35.55 2.34 16.01
N GLY A 84 -34.50 2.94 16.56
CA GLY A 84 -34.60 3.83 17.70
C GLY A 84 -33.33 4.65 17.88
N TYR A 85 -33.38 5.58 18.82
CA TYR A 85 -32.25 6.44 19.15
C TYR A 85 -31.78 6.16 20.57
N THR A 86 -30.47 6.19 20.78
CA THR A 86 -29.89 6.04 22.12
C THR A 86 -30.28 7.19 23.05
N ASN A 87 -30.47 6.89 24.32
CA ASN A 87 -30.76 7.88 25.37
C ASN A 87 -29.48 8.56 25.90
N SER A 88 -29.58 9.35 26.97
CA SER A 88 -28.46 10.10 27.57
C SER A 88 -27.28 9.25 28.05
N VAL A 89 -27.49 7.95 28.30
CA VAL A 89 -26.43 7.00 28.68
C VAL A 89 -25.98 6.14 27.51
N GLY A 90 -26.37 6.50 26.29
CA GLY A 90 -26.02 5.77 25.08
C GLY A 90 -26.80 4.48 24.85
N ARG A 91 -27.90 4.25 25.57
CA ARG A 91 -28.68 3.02 25.49
C ARG A 91 -29.94 3.19 24.65
N VAL A 92 -30.22 2.21 23.80
CA VAL A 92 -31.54 1.98 23.20
C VAL A 92 -31.98 0.55 23.50
N SER A 93 -33.27 0.35 23.72
CA SER A 93 -33.86 -0.96 24.02
C SER A 93 -34.87 -1.30 22.95
N PHE A 94 -34.78 -2.51 22.42
CA PHE A 94 -35.74 -3.05 21.46
C PHE A 94 -36.48 -4.21 22.10
N VAL A 95 -37.81 -4.25 21.93
CA VAL A 95 -38.58 -5.41 22.35
C VAL A 95 -38.20 -6.58 21.45
N ASP A 96 -37.80 -7.68 22.08
CA ASP A 96 -37.62 -8.96 21.41
C ASP A 96 -38.96 -9.70 21.38
N HIS A 97 -39.42 -10.01 20.18
CA HIS A 97 -40.67 -10.73 19.94
C HIS A 97 -40.43 -12.20 19.57
N SER A 98 -39.20 -12.70 19.72
CA SER A 98 -38.87 -14.10 19.49
C SER A 98 -39.53 -15.00 20.54
N GLN A 99 -40.07 -16.15 20.10
CA GLN A 99 -40.70 -17.13 20.97
C GLN A 99 -39.68 -18.04 21.69
N PHE A 100 -38.38 -17.86 21.42
CA PHE A 100 -37.30 -18.74 21.87
C PHE A 100 -36.26 -17.96 22.68
N ASP A 101 -35.47 -18.65 23.51
CA ASP A 101 -34.39 -18.05 24.31
C ASP A 101 -33.08 -17.84 23.51
N PHE A 102 -33.19 -17.77 22.18
CA PHE A 102 -32.10 -17.74 21.22
C PHE A 102 -32.45 -16.91 19.98
N PHE A 103 -31.49 -16.12 19.49
CA PHE A 103 -31.70 -15.24 18.34
C PHE A 103 -31.65 -15.97 16.99
N PRO A 104 -32.55 -15.63 16.04
CA PRO A 104 -32.53 -16.21 14.71
C PRO A 104 -31.29 -15.80 13.91
N ALA A 105 -31.00 -16.56 12.84
CA ALA A 105 -29.84 -16.33 11.99
C ALA A 105 -29.81 -14.94 11.32
N SER A 106 -30.97 -14.30 11.16
CA SER A 106 -31.12 -12.97 10.57
C SER A 106 -30.95 -11.82 11.58
N ALA A 107 -30.80 -12.11 12.87
CA ALA A 107 -30.74 -11.10 13.91
C ALA A 107 -29.46 -10.26 13.84
N LEU A 108 -29.61 -8.96 13.60
CA LEU A 108 -28.49 -8.04 13.40
C LEU A 108 -28.74 -6.69 14.05
N ALA A 109 -27.77 -6.20 14.82
CA ALA A 109 -27.72 -4.83 15.28
C ALA A 109 -26.86 -3.99 14.33
N ILE A 110 -27.37 -2.82 13.95
CA ILE A 110 -26.74 -1.89 13.03
C ILE A 110 -26.80 -0.50 13.63
N ILE A 111 -25.68 0.19 13.72
CA ILE A 111 -25.64 1.62 14.03
C ILE A 111 -25.72 2.44 12.75
N GLY A 112 -26.42 3.57 12.77
CA GLY A 112 -26.40 4.49 11.64
C GLY A 112 -25.05 5.20 11.54
N ALA A 113 -24.63 5.49 10.30
CA ALA A 113 -23.42 6.26 10.05
C ALA A 113 -23.57 7.70 10.57
N ASN A 114 -22.45 8.28 10.99
CA ASN A 114 -22.36 9.66 11.42
C ASN A 114 -21.13 10.27 10.75
N GLY A 115 -21.27 11.45 10.15
CA GLY A 115 -20.16 12.11 9.48
C GLY A 115 -18.93 12.31 10.39
N ARG A 116 -19.12 12.50 11.69
CA ARG A 116 -18.04 12.81 12.64
C ARG A 116 -17.34 11.60 13.24
N TYR A 117 -18.01 10.45 13.35
CA TYR A 117 -17.54 9.35 14.19
C TYR A 117 -17.47 8.05 13.39
N ARG A 118 -16.43 7.26 13.68
CA ARG A 118 -16.20 5.91 13.13
C ARG A 118 -16.24 4.88 14.26
N THR A 119 -16.44 3.62 13.89
CA THR A 119 -16.53 2.52 14.86
C THR A 119 -15.23 1.73 14.92
N THR A 120 -14.77 1.43 16.14
CA THR A 120 -13.64 0.51 16.43
C THR A 120 -14.12 -0.92 16.66
N SER A 121 -15.43 -1.14 16.69
CA SER A 121 -16.07 -2.42 17.03
C SER A 121 -16.96 -2.99 15.91
N GLY A 122 -16.88 -2.40 14.71
CA GLY A 122 -17.73 -2.70 13.56
C GLY A 122 -19.04 -1.91 13.53
N GLN A 123 -19.61 -1.72 12.33
CA GLN A 123 -20.90 -1.02 12.12
C GLN A 123 -22.10 -1.95 12.35
N ARG A 124 -21.86 -3.26 12.36
CA ARG A 124 -22.87 -4.32 12.41
C ARG A 124 -22.41 -5.41 13.37
N LYS A 125 -23.29 -5.91 14.22
CA LYS A 125 -23.02 -7.03 15.14
C LYS A 125 -24.06 -8.11 14.98
N ASN A 126 -23.62 -9.30 14.58
CA ASN A 126 -24.46 -10.47 14.41
C ASN A 126 -24.88 -11.01 15.78
N LEU A 127 -26.17 -11.31 15.92
CA LEU A 127 -26.74 -11.92 17.12
C LEU A 127 -27.13 -13.38 16.90
N ALA A 128 -27.11 -13.87 15.66
CA ALA A 128 -27.34 -15.27 15.35
C ALA A 128 -26.50 -16.17 16.27
N GLY A 129 -27.11 -17.17 16.91
CA GLY A 129 -26.34 -18.05 17.79
C GLY A 129 -26.34 -17.66 19.26
N GLN A 130 -26.72 -16.43 19.62
CA GLN A 130 -26.58 -15.99 21.00
C GLN A 130 -27.76 -16.42 21.88
N TRP A 131 -27.43 -17.01 23.03
CA TRP A 131 -28.36 -17.41 24.10
C TRP A 131 -28.58 -16.26 25.10
N TYR A 132 -29.82 -16.07 25.52
CA TYR A 132 -30.21 -14.91 26.33
C TYR A 132 -30.01 -15.09 27.86
N GLY A 133 -29.99 -16.33 28.38
CA GLY A 133 -29.77 -16.64 29.80
C GLY A 133 -30.56 -15.74 30.79
N TYR A 134 -30.05 -15.57 32.02
CA TYR A 134 -30.56 -14.56 32.98
C TYR A 134 -29.95 -13.16 32.78
N ALA A 135 -28.92 -13.04 31.94
CA ALA A 135 -28.22 -11.79 31.68
C ALA A 135 -28.56 -11.28 30.29
N GLN A 136 -29.35 -10.20 30.21
CA GLN A 136 -29.76 -9.63 28.92
C GLN A 136 -28.53 -9.30 28.06
N PRO A 137 -28.51 -9.66 26.77
CA PRO A 137 -27.41 -9.43 25.85
C PRO A 137 -27.18 -7.93 25.73
N ARG A 138 -25.94 -7.53 26.00
CA ARG A 138 -25.47 -6.16 25.89
C ARG A 138 -24.67 -6.05 24.62
N ILE A 139 -25.29 -5.51 23.57
CA ILE A 139 -24.56 -5.16 22.35
C ILE A 139 -23.93 -3.82 22.58
N THR A 140 -22.63 -3.71 22.35
CA THR A 140 -21.89 -2.46 22.51
C THR A 140 -21.34 -2.00 21.16
N PHE A 141 -21.34 -0.71 20.89
CA PHE A 141 -20.73 -0.10 19.72
C PHE A 141 -19.84 1.06 20.18
N ALA A 142 -18.55 0.88 19.95
CA ALA A 142 -17.47 1.74 20.35
C ALA A 142 -17.18 2.78 19.25
N MET A 143 -17.33 4.07 19.54
CA MET A 143 -17.19 5.16 18.57
C MET A 143 -15.99 6.04 18.89
N THR A 144 -15.20 6.37 17.87
CA THR A 144 -14.09 7.32 17.97
C THR A 144 -14.19 8.37 16.88
N ASP A 145 -13.73 9.59 17.17
CA ASP A 145 -13.53 10.63 16.16
C ASP A 145 -12.10 10.68 15.66
N ILE A 146 -11.20 9.78 16.07
CA ILE A 146 -9.82 9.75 15.60
C ILE A 146 -9.51 8.39 14.96
N GLY A 147 -8.82 8.38 13.83
CA GLY A 147 -8.47 7.13 13.18
C GLY A 147 -7.48 7.28 12.05
N PRO A 148 -6.94 6.15 11.56
CA PRO A 148 -6.05 6.16 10.43
C PRO A 148 -6.80 6.61 9.17
N VAL A 149 -6.11 7.37 8.35
CA VAL A 149 -6.50 7.75 7.00
C VAL A 149 -5.26 7.73 6.13
N SER A 150 -5.40 7.32 4.87
CA SER A 150 -4.25 7.06 4.01
C SER A 150 -4.43 7.69 2.64
N GLY A 151 -3.32 8.11 2.04
CA GLY A 151 -3.22 8.57 0.66
C GLY A 151 -1.91 8.06 0.06
N ARG A 152 -1.52 8.62 -1.09
CA ARG A 152 -0.24 8.29 -1.75
C ARG A 152 0.53 9.55 -2.11
N LEU A 153 1.84 9.43 -2.23
CA LEU A 153 2.70 10.43 -2.84
C LEU A 153 3.52 9.74 -3.92
N LEU A 154 3.48 10.32 -5.11
CA LEU A 154 4.07 9.77 -6.31
C LEU A 154 5.11 10.75 -6.86
N ASN A 155 6.22 10.21 -7.35
CA ASN A 155 7.07 10.87 -8.33
C ASN A 155 6.35 10.86 -9.66
N SER A 156 6.39 11.96 -10.40
CA SER A 156 5.85 12.07 -11.74
C SER A 156 6.83 12.76 -12.67
N PHE A 157 6.96 12.20 -13.85
CA PHE A 157 7.81 12.70 -14.92
C PHE A 157 7.14 12.40 -16.27
N THR A 158 7.67 13.00 -17.32
CA THR A 158 7.15 12.83 -18.67
C THR A 158 8.23 12.22 -19.54
N LEU A 159 7.88 11.17 -20.27
CA LEU A 159 8.78 10.54 -21.23
C LEU A 159 9.03 11.46 -22.42
N SER A 160 10.06 11.16 -23.21
CA SER A 160 10.39 11.94 -24.43
C SER A 160 9.24 12.02 -25.45
N ASP A 161 8.30 11.07 -25.43
CA ASP A 161 7.12 11.06 -26.30
C ASP A 161 5.91 11.83 -25.73
N GLY A 162 6.06 12.45 -24.57
CA GLY A 162 5.00 13.20 -23.89
C GLY A 162 4.12 12.36 -22.95
N THR A 163 4.38 11.06 -22.81
CA THR A 163 3.60 10.18 -21.93
C THR A 163 3.89 10.50 -20.46
N PRO A 164 2.88 10.83 -19.64
CA PRO A 164 3.07 11.00 -18.21
C PRO A 164 3.25 9.64 -17.53
N VAL A 165 4.27 9.54 -16.69
CA VAL A 165 4.58 8.36 -15.88
C VAL A 165 4.65 8.76 -14.41
N SER A 166 4.34 7.82 -13.54
CA SER A 166 4.51 8.00 -12.10
C SER A 166 5.04 6.76 -11.40
N THR A 167 5.93 6.96 -10.44
CA THR A 167 6.42 5.92 -9.53
C THR A 167 6.15 6.27 -8.06
N PRO A 168 6.10 5.27 -7.16
CA PRO A 168 6.04 5.52 -5.72
C PRO A 168 7.19 6.41 -5.23
N LEU A 169 6.89 7.42 -4.40
CA LEU A 169 7.92 8.20 -3.72
C LEU A 169 8.00 7.80 -2.25
N THR A 170 9.05 7.07 -1.92
CA THR A 170 9.22 6.36 -0.65
C THR A 170 9.96 7.20 0.40
N GLY A 171 9.64 7.00 1.69
CA GLY A 171 10.36 7.65 2.80
C GLY A 171 10.09 9.15 2.94
N ARG A 172 9.07 9.69 2.27
CA ARG A 172 8.72 11.11 2.28
C ARG A 172 7.79 11.47 3.40
N THR A 173 7.94 12.68 3.93
CA THR A 173 7.12 13.15 5.05
C THR A 173 5.79 13.70 4.53
N VAL A 174 4.69 13.28 5.16
CA VAL A 174 3.35 13.85 4.97
C VAL A 174 2.77 14.17 6.33
N PHE A 175 2.11 15.31 6.48
CA PHE A 175 1.59 15.75 7.77
C PHE A 175 0.33 16.61 7.67
N ALA A 176 -0.40 16.73 8.78
CA ALA A 176 -1.50 17.66 8.95
C ALA A 176 -0.96 19.03 9.37
N ASP A 177 -0.76 19.90 8.38
CA ASP A 177 -0.36 21.31 8.48
C ASP A 177 -1.56 22.16 8.96
N ASP A 178 -1.97 21.94 10.21
CA ASP A 178 -3.22 22.50 10.74
C ASP A 178 -3.10 24.01 10.95
N ASN A 179 -1.89 24.53 11.14
CA ASN A 179 -1.61 25.96 11.28
C ASN A 179 -1.26 26.66 9.95
N ARG A 180 -1.02 25.90 8.87
CA ARG A 180 -0.73 26.38 7.51
C ARG A 180 0.59 27.15 7.35
N ASN A 181 1.59 26.83 8.17
CA ASN A 181 2.91 27.47 8.07
C ASN A 181 3.86 26.73 7.10
N GLY A 182 3.48 25.54 6.62
CA GLY A 182 4.29 24.77 5.69
C GLY A 182 5.43 23.96 6.32
N VAL A 183 5.53 23.95 7.65
CA VAL A 183 6.58 23.28 8.41
C VAL A 183 5.95 22.26 9.34
N LEU A 184 6.51 21.06 9.42
CA LEU A 184 6.03 20.05 10.38
C LEU A 184 6.36 20.50 11.81
N ASP A 185 5.32 20.84 12.58
CA ASP A 185 5.45 21.30 13.96
C ASP A 185 5.23 20.19 15.00
N ARG A 186 5.74 20.42 16.21
CA ARG A 186 5.49 19.54 17.35
C ARG A 186 3.99 19.46 17.65
N GLY A 187 3.44 18.26 17.52
CA GLY A 187 2.04 17.97 17.84
C GLY A 187 1.15 17.80 16.60
N GLU A 188 1.65 18.17 15.42
CA GLU A 188 0.98 17.84 14.16
C GLU A 188 1.10 16.34 13.87
N ALA A 189 0.01 15.76 13.38
CA ALA A 189 0.01 14.36 12.97
C ALA A 189 0.83 14.22 11.68
N SER A 190 1.83 13.34 11.70
CA SER A 190 2.69 13.09 10.55
C SER A 190 2.93 11.59 10.34
N GLY A 191 3.43 11.27 9.16
CA GLY A 191 3.82 9.93 8.76
C GLY A 191 4.80 9.99 7.59
N THR A 192 5.46 8.86 7.32
CA THR A 192 6.31 8.70 6.15
C THR A 192 5.65 7.77 5.15
N THR A 193 5.90 7.99 3.85
CA THR A 193 5.45 7.07 2.81
C THR A 193 6.19 5.74 2.88
N ASP A 194 5.45 4.65 2.69
CA ASP A 194 6.00 3.29 2.55
C ASP A 194 6.59 3.06 1.14
N LEU A 195 7.07 1.83 0.87
CA LEU A 195 7.65 1.43 -0.43
C LEU A 195 6.70 1.59 -1.62
N ASN A 196 5.38 1.65 -1.36
CA ASN A 196 4.35 1.86 -2.38
C ASN A 196 3.90 3.34 -2.46
N GLY A 197 4.63 4.25 -1.80
CA GLY A 197 4.32 5.66 -1.74
C GLY A 197 3.11 5.96 -0.87
N LYS A 198 2.58 4.98 -0.13
CA LYS A 198 1.38 5.16 0.71
C LYS A 198 1.80 5.76 2.04
N TYR A 199 1.14 6.84 2.44
CA TYR A 199 1.28 7.42 3.78
C TYR A 199 0.00 7.16 4.58
N THR A 200 0.13 7.10 5.91
CA THR A 200 -1.01 6.98 6.83
C THR A 200 -0.85 7.98 7.97
N LEU A 201 -1.90 8.75 8.22
CA LEU A 201 -1.99 9.70 9.33
C LEU A 201 -3.10 9.26 10.27
N THR A 202 -2.90 9.42 11.57
CA THR A 202 -3.96 9.23 12.56
C THR A 202 -4.58 10.59 12.87
N LEU A 203 -5.72 10.89 12.26
CA LEU A 203 -6.36 12.21 12.32
C LEU A 203 -7.70 12.16 13.03
N ARG A 204 -8.01 13.26 13.73
CA ARG A 204 -9.37 13.51 14.20
C ARG A 204 -10.28 13.81 13.02
N SER A 205 -11.57 13.59 13.20
CA SER A 205 -12.58 13.95 12.22
C SER A 205 -12.75 15.46 12.24
N GLY A 206 -12.76 16.06 11.07
CA GLY A 206 -12.71 17.51 10.94
C GLY A 206 -11.99 17.93 9.67
N THR A 207 -11.78 19.23 9.54
CA THR A 207 -11.07 19.78 8.39
C THR A 207 -9.60 19.95 8.73
N HIS A 208 -8.74 19.34 7.92
CA HIS A 208 -7.28 19.40 8.02
C HIS A 208 -6.69 19.95 6.73
N THR A 209 -5.51 20.55 6.80
CA THR A 209 -4.67 20.76 5.61
C THR A 209 -3.62 19.67 5.61
N ILE A 210 -3.63 18.77 4.64
CA ILE A 210 -2.58 17.74 4.52
C ILE A 210 -1.52 18.26 3.58
N ARG A 211 -0.26 18.16 3.98
CA ARG A 211 0.90 18.60 3.21
C ARG A 211 1.90 17.48 3.02
N ALA A 212 2.47 17.38 1.82
CA ALA A 212 3.58 16.50 1.50
C ALA A 212 4.89 17.29 1.36
N ILE A 213 5.98 16.70 1.83
CA ILE A 213 7.36 17.13 1.61
C ILE A 213 8.02 16.08 0.68
N PRO A 214 8.04 16.32 -0.64
CA PRO A 214 8.46 15.33 -1.62
C PRO A 214 9.97 15.11 -1.71
N GLY A 215 10.78 15.94 -1.05
CA GLY A 215 12.23 15.74 -0.98
C GLY A 215 12.81 16.53 0.20
N GLN A 216 14.02 16.18 0.62
CA GLN A 216 14.72 16.93 1.68
C GLN A 216 15.49 18.14 1.15
N ALA A 217 15.61 18.26 -0.16
CA ALA A 217 16.22 19.38 -0.85
C ALA A 217 15.17 20.11 -1.73
N ALA A 218 15.51 21.30 -2.22
CA ALA A 218 14.58 22.18 -2.94
C ALA A 218 14.35 21.76 -4.41
N ASP A 219 14.63 20.49 -4.70
CA ASP A 219 14.78 19.90 -6.04
C ASP A 219 13.44 19.35 -6.56
N TRP A 220 12.35 19.52 -5.79
CA TRP A 220 11.04 18.95 -6.06
C TRP A 220 9.95 20.03 -6.05
N ALA A 221 9.04 19.94 -7.02
CA ALA A 221 7.84 20.76 -7.09
C ALA A 221 6.57 19.91 -7.13
N ALA A 222 5.42 20.53 -6.90
CA ALA A 222 4.15 19.92 -7.27
C ALA A 222 4.12 19.69 -8.79
N THR A 223 3.57 18.57 -9.24
CA THR A 223 3.31 18.35 -10.67
C THR A 223 2.45 19.51 -11.22
N PRO A 224 2.70 20.00 -12.46
CA PRO A 224 1.95 21.14 -13.00
C PRO A 224 0.43 20.98 -12.91
N GLY A 225 -0.24 21.94 -12.28
CA GLY A 225 -1.69 21.91 -12.03
C GLY A 225 -2.11 21.21 -10.73
N GLU A 226 -1.18 20.61 -10.00
CA GLU A 226 -1.41 20.00 -8.69
C GLU A 226 -0.88 20.86 -7.54
N ALA A 227 -1.06 20.39 -6.31
CA ALA A 227 -0.59 21.06 -5.09
C ALA A 227 -0.02 20.04 -4.10
N LEU A 228 1.05 20.42 -3.39
CA LEU A 228 1.60 19.62 -2.28
C LEU A 228 0.88 19.89 -0.95
N ALA A 229 -0.21 20.64 -0.96
CA ALA A 229 -1.06 20.85 0.20
C ALA A 229 -2.55 20.90 -0.18
N HIS A 230 -3.37 20.11 0.50
CA HIS A 230 -4.80 20.01 0.25
C HIS A 230 -5.61 20.15 1.53
N LYS A 231 -6.63 21.02 1.49
CA LYS A 231 -7.63 21.11 2.55
C LYS A 231 -8.65 19.98 2.37
N VAL A 232 -8.74 19.11 3.36
CA VAL A 232 -9.60 17.92 3.32
C VAL A 232 -10.49 17.86 4.55
N SER A 233 -11.71 17.36 4.36
CA SER A 233 -12.60 17.05 5.46
C SER A 233 -12.55 15.55 5.74
N VAL A 234 -11.90 15.19 6.84
CA VAL A 234 -11.72 13.82 7.32
C VAL A 234 -12.99 13.38 8.04
N TYR A 235 -13.73 12.49 7.41
CA TYR A 235 -14.93 11.84 7.91
C TYR A 235 -14.91 10.41 7.38
N GLN A 236 -15.17 9.41 8.24
CA GLN A 236 -15.28 7.98 7.92
C GLN A 236 -14.42 7.47 6.73
N ASP A 237 -13.22 6.92 7.02
CA ASP A 237 -12.36 6.14 6.13
C ASP A 237 -12.17 6.68 4.70
N ARG A 238 -12.37 7.98 4.49
CA ARG A 238 -12.11 8.62 3.20
C ARG A 238 -10.61 8.58 2.90
N PRO A 239 -10.23 8.24 1.66
CA PRO A 239 -8.85 8.35 1.25
C PRO A 239 -8.40 9.81 1.38
N LEU A 240 -7.20 10.00 1.91
CA LEU A 240 -6.49 11.25 1.80
C LEU A 240 -6.01 11.46 0.35
N PRO A 241 -5.62 12.69 -0.02
CA PRO A 241 -5.20 13.01 -1.37
C PRO A 241 -4.04 12.13 -1.84
N THR A 242 -4.04 11.82 -3.12
CA THR A 242 -2.81 11.45 -3.81
C THR A 242 -2.09 12.73 -4.19
N PHE A 243 -0.86 12.88 -3.74
CA PHE A 243 0.04 13.95 -4.17
C PHE A 243 0.90 13.45 -5.33
N SER A 244 1.11 14.29 -6.33
CA SER A 244 2.12 14.08 -7.37
C SER A 244 3.18 15.18 -7.29
N ALA A 245 4.44 14.78 -7.33
CA ALA A 245 5.58 15.68 -7.32
C ALA A 245 6.53 15.35 -8.47
N THR A 246 7.19 16.36 -9.01
CA THR A 246 8.17 16.21 -10.08
C THR A 246 9.50 16.82 -9.67
N LEU A 247 10.60 16.26 -10.16
CA LEU A 247 11.93 16.87 -10.01
C LEU A 247 11.99 18.16 -10.83
N ILE A 248 12.60 19.20 -10.26
CA ILE A 248 12.85 20.48 -10.91
C ILE A 248 14.18 20.36 -11.67
N ASP A 249 14.14 20.57 -12.98
CA ASP A 249 15.30 20.56 -13.87
C ASP A 249 16.27 19.39 -13.59
N PRO A 250 15.80 18.12 -13.60
CA PRO A 250 16.66 16.98 -13.33
C PRO A 250 17.73 16.83 -14.41
N THR A 251 18.89 16.29 -14.02
CA THR A 251 19.90 15.85 -14.98
C THR A 251 19.34 14.63 -15.72
N VAL A 252 19.10 14.78 -17.02
CA VAL A 252 18.61 13.69 -17.86
C VAL A 252 19.78 12.88 -18.37
N ILE A 253 19.77 11.57 -18.13
CA ILE A 253 20.73 10.62 -18.69
C ILE A 253 20.06 9.86 -19.82
N ASP A 254 20.52 10.10 -21.04
CA ASP A 254 19.99 9.46 -22.24
C ASP A 254 20.61 8.07 -22.43
N VAL A 255 19.79 7.04 -22.50
CA VAL A 255 20.25 5.65 -22.59
C VAL A 255 19.69 4.96 -23.82
N VAL A 256 20.56 4.31 -24.59
CA VAL A 256 20.13 3.31 -25.59
C VAL A 256 20.26 1.90 -25.03
N VAL A 257 19.34 1.03 -25.39
CA VAL A 257 19.35 -0.35 -24.94
C VAL A 257 19.40 -1.31 -26.13
N ALA A 258 20.50 -2.02 -26.27
CA ALA A 258 20.59 -3.18 -27.15
C ALA A 258 20.03 -4.42 -26.45
N TYR A 259 19.45 -5.35 -27.19
CA TYR A 259 18.99 -6.63 -26.62
C TYR A 259 19.20 -7.80 -27.58
N THR A 260 19.55 -8.96 -27.04
CA THR A 260 19.77 -10.19 -27.80
C THR A 260 18.46 -10.90 -28.13
N ASP A 261 18.52 -11.89 -29.02
CA ASP A 261 17.37 -12.76 -29.31
C ASP A 261 16.91 -13.55 -28.06
N ASN A 262 17.84 -13.93 -27.17
CA ASN A 262 17.49 -14.63 -25.94
C ASN A 262 16.82 -13.70 -24.93
N ALA A 263 17.28 -12.45 -24.79
CA ALA A 263 16.63 -11.45 -23.94
C ALA A 263 15.22 -11.09 -24.43
N ALA A 264 15.02 -11.05 -25.76
CA ALA A 264 13.71 -10.82 -26.34
C ALA A 264 12.74 -11.98 -26.06
N GLU A 265 13.26 -13.20 -25.92
CA GLU A 265 12.47 -14.43 -25.90
C GLU A 265 11.48 -14.46 -27.09
N GLN A 266 10.17 -14.37 -26.80
CA GLN A 266 9.10 -14.31 -27.79
C GLN A 266 8.56 -12.89 -28.04
N ARG A 267 9.08 -11.87 -27.34
CA ARG A 267 8.64 -10.48 -27.49
C ARG A 267 9.05 -9.97 -28.88
N SER A 268 8.09 -9.36 -29.57
CA SER A 268 8.38 -8.51 -30.73
C SER A 268 9.15 -7.26 -30.30
N ASP A 269 9.77 -6.55 -31.24
CA ASP A 269 10.57 -5.35 -30.92
C ASP A 269 9.74 -4.24 -30.24
N ILE A 270 8.45 -4.13 -30.59
CA ILE A 270 7.52 -3.19 -29.94
C ILE A 270 7.25 -3.61 -28.49
N GLN A 271 7.01 -4.90 -28.25
CA GLN A 271 6.79 -5.43 -26.90
C GLN A 271 8.06 -5.32 -26.06
N MET A 272 9.23 -5.55 -26.66
CA MET A 272 10.51 -5.40 -25.98
C MET A 272 10.76 -3.94 -25.59
N ARG A 273 10.51 -2.99 -26.50
CA ARG A 273 10.62 -1.56 -26.16
C ARG A 273 9.69 -1.17 -25.01
N ALA A 274 8.44 -1.61 -25.03
CA ALA A 274 7.49 -1.32 -23.96
C ALA A 274 7.94 -1.91 -22.62
N HIS A 275 8.44 -3.15 -22.63
CA HIS A 275 8.96 -3.81 -21.44
C HIS A 275 10.19 -3.08 -20.87
N VAL A 276 11.17 -2.72 -21.72
CA VAL A 276 12.34 -1.95 -21.28
C VAL A 276 11.94 -0.57 -20.75
N GLN A 277 10.92 0.07 -21.34
CA GLN A 277 10.39 1.33 -20.85
C GLN A 277 9.80 1.20 -19.44
N GLU A 278 9.07 0.11 -19.15
CA GLU A 278 8.56 -0.17 -17.80
C GLU A 278 9.71 -0.34 -16.80
N LEU A 279 10.74 -1.12 -17.14
CA LEU A 279 11.93 -1.28 -16.28
C LEU A 279 12.64 0.05 -16.01
N PHE A 280 12.77 0.92 -17.02
CA PHE A 280 13.35 2.25 -16.85
C PHE A 280 12.46 3.16 -16.00
N ASN A 281 11.14 3.03 -16.08
CA ASN A 281 10.23 3.77 -15.23
C ASN A 281 10.44 3.39 -13.75
N ASP A 282 10.55 2.09 -13.47
CA ASP A 282 10.77 1.59 -12.12
C ASP A 282 12.18 1.91 -11.59
N ALA A 283 13.21 1.82 -12.45
CA ALA A 283 14.56 2.28 -12.13
C ALA A 283 14.58 3.78 -11.78
N ASN A 284 13.83 4.62 -12.51
CA ASN A 284 13.65 6.03 -12.17
C ASN A 284 13.02 6.22 -10.78
N GLY A 285 12.22 5.26 -10.30
CA GLY A 285 11.77 5.20 -8.90
C GLY A 285 12.93 5.12 -7.89
N VAL A 286 13.97 4.34 -8.17
CA VAL A 286 15.18 4.22 -7.33
C VAL A 286 15.95 5.54 -7.27
N PHE A 287 16.19 6.15 -8.44
CA PHE A 287 16.87 7.45 -8.55
C PHE A 287 16.10 8.56 -7.83
N ALA A 288 14.78 8.60 -8.01
CA ALA A 288 13.87 9.53 -7.35
C ALA A 288 13.83 9.33 -5.83
N ASN A 289 13.62 8.09 -5.35
CA ASN A 289 13.60 7.76 -3.92
C ASN A 289 14.88 8.25 -3.22
N SER A 290 16.00 8.18 -3.92
CA SER A 290 17.34 8.51 -3.40
C SER A 290 17.70 10.01 -3.48
N ASP A 291 16.86 10.87 -4.07
CA ASP A 291 17.18 12.27 -4.37
C ASP A 291 18.53 12.42 -5.12
N THR A 292 18.73 11.63 -6.17
CA THR A 292 19.93 11.71 -7.01
C THR A 292 19.92 12.90 -7.97
N ASN A 293 18.77 13.55 -8.15
CA ASN A 293 18.50 14.54 -9.21
C ASN A 293 18.63 14.00 -10.65
N VAL A 294 18.62 12.67 -10.83
CA VAL A 294 18.75 12.04 -12.14
C VAL A 294 17.40 11.55 -12.64
N LEU A 295 17.15 11.75 -13.93
CA LEU A 295 16.06 11.12 -14.69
C LEU A 295 16.65 10.33 -15.85
N LEU A 296 16.48 9.01 -15.85
CA LEU A 296 16.84 8.16 -16.97
C LEU A 296 15.81 8.30 -18.09
N ASN A 297 16.30 8.48 -19.30
CA ASN A 297 15.47 8.55 -20.50
C ASN A 297 15.88 7.45 -21.48
N LEU A 298 14.98 6.49 -21.70
CA LEU A 298 15.16 5.48 -22.74
C LEU A 298 15.02 6.14 -24.12
N LYS A 299 16.14 6.42 -24.78
CA LYS A 299 16.15 7.00 -26.12
C LYS A 299 15.57 6.03 -27.13
N ASP A 300 16.16 4.84 -27.21
CA ASP A 300 15.77 3.86 -28.20
C ASP A 300 16.26 2.44 -27.87
N THR A 301 15.66 1.45 -28.53
CA THR A 301 16.06 0.05 -28.40
C THR A 301 16.56 -0.53 -29.72
N LEU A 302 17.56 -1.42 -29.66
CA LEU A 302 18.12 -2.10 -30.83
C LEU A 302 18.21 -3.61 -30.60
N ARG A 303 17.51 -4.39 -31.43
CA ARG A 303 17.73 -5.84 -31.47
C ARG A 303 19.07 -6.16 -32.12
N VAL A 304 19.90 -6.96 -31.45
CA VAL A 304 21.20 -7.38 -31.96
C VAL A 304 21.24 -8.89 -32.19
N ARG A 305 21.76 -9.30 -33.36
CA ARG A 305 22.07 -10.70 -33.64
C ARG A 305 23.41 -11.06 -33.05
N TYR A 306 23.42 -11.22 -31.74
CA TYR A 306 24.62 -11.52 -30.96
C TYR A 306 24.46 -12.86 -30.26
N ALA A 307 25.44 -13.75 -30.47
CA ALA A 307 25.55 -14.97 -29.69
C ALA A 307 26.25 -14.63 -28.36
N GLU A 308 25.46 -14.64 -27.29
CA GLU A 308 25.92 -14.42 -25.91
C GLU A 308 27.11 -15.31 -25.57
N SER A 309 28.08 -14.78 -24.83
CA SER A 309 29.33 -15.50 -24.59
C SER A 309 29.24 -16.57 -23.51
N GLY A 310 28.20 -16.58 -22.69
CA GLY A 310 28.17 -17.33 -21.43
C GLY A 310 28.78 -16.58 -20.24
N ASN A 311 29.24 -15.34 -20.44
CA ASN A 311 29.92 -14.56 -19.41
C ASN A 311 29.69 -13.05 -19.59
N LEU A 312 29.05 -12.41 -18.61
CA LEU A 312 28.66 -11.00 -18.69
C LEU A 312 29.86 -10.05 -18.85
N HIS A 313 30.99 -10.32 -18.20
CA HIS A 313 32.20 -9.50 -18.34
C HIS A 313 32.75 -9.54 -19.78
N THR A 314 32.76 -10.72 -20.39
CA THR A 314 33.16 -10.88 -21.79
C THR A 314 32.20 -10.13 -22.72
N ASP A 315 30.89 -10.19 -22.46
CA ASP A 315 29.90 -9.45 -23.24
C ASP A 315 30.06 -7.93 -23.09
N LEU A 316 30.40 -7.44 -21.90
CA LEU A 316 30.68 -6.02 -21.61
C LEU A 316 31.95 -5.53 -22.32
N GLU A 317 33.01 -6.35 -22.37
CA GLU A 317 34.22 -6.05 -23.13
C GLU A 317 33.93 -5.91 -24.62
N ARG A 318 33.13 -6.84 -25.18
CA ARG A 318 32.73 -6.82 -26.59
C ARG A 318 31.81 -5.65 -26.91
N LEU A 319 30.90 -5.30 -26.01
CA LEU A 319 29.96 -4.18 -26.18
C LEU A 319 30.68 -2.84 -26.38
N ARG A 320 31.77 -2.62 -25.64
CA ARG A 320 32.57 -1.38 -25.74
C ARG A 320 33.53 -1.37 -26.93
N ASN A 321 33.94 -2.53 -27.46
CA ASN A 321 35.06 -2.63 -28.38
C ASN A 321 34.62 -2.85 -29.85
N PRO A 322 34.50 -1.79 -30.67
CA PRO A 322 34.11 -1.93 -32.08
C PRO A 322 35.17 -2.60 -32.96
N ALA A 323 36.38 -2.89 -32.43
CA ALA A 323 37.43 -3.56 -33.20
C ALA A 323 37.28 -5.08 -33.22
N ASP A 324 36.35 -5.65 -32.44
CA ASP A 324 36.16 -7.10 -32.35
C ASP A 324 35.11 -7.66 -33.33
N HIS A 325 34.37 -6.77 -34.00
CA HIS A 325 33.34 -7.09 -34.99
C HIS A 325 32.15 -7.89 -34.47
N ARG A 326 31.81 -7.74 -33.17
CA ARG A 326 30.70 -8.45 -32.52
C ARG A 326 29.50 -7.57 -32.26
N LEU A 327 29.71 -6.44 -31.61
CA LEU A 327 28.64 -5.53 -31.13
C LEU A 327 28.81 -4.09 -31.63
N ASP A 328 29.65 -3.87 -32.66
CA ASP A 328 30.02 -2.56 -33.23
C ASP A 328 28.80 -1.67 -33.55
N GLN A 329 27.70 -2.30 -33.96
CA GLN A 329 26.45 -1.61 -34.27
C GLN A 329 25.84 -0.88 -33.06
N VAL A 330 26.12 -1.33 -31.83
CA VAL A 330 25.63 -0.69 -30.60
C VAL A 330 26.39 0.61 -30.33
N VAL A 331 27.71 0.63 -30.58
CA VAL A 331 28.52 1.87 -30.50
C VAL A 331 27.99 2.90 -31.50
N SER A 332 27.79 2.49 -32.75
CA SER A 332 27.22 3.35 -33.80
C SER A 332 25.81 3.83 -33.45
N PHE A 333 24.99 2.97 -32.84
CA PHE A 333 23.63 3.31 -32.42
C PHE A 333 23.61 4.34 -31.29
N ARG A 334 24.47 4.19 -30.27
CA ARG A 334 24.65 5.16 -29.19
C ARG A 334 25.01 6.54 -29.74
N ASP A 335 25.99 6.60 -30.65
CA ASP A 335 26.40 7.86 -31.28
C ASP A 335 25.28 8.48 -32.13
N THR A 336 24.58 7.65 -32.91
CA THR A 336 23.48 8.12 -33.79
C THR A 336 22.29 8.66 -32.98
N ARG A 337 21.99 8.05 -31.84
CA ARG A 337 20.90 8.48 -30.95
C ARG A 337 21.32 9.56 -29.97
N LYS A 338 22.60 9.92 -29.95
CA LYS A 338 23.20 10.84 -28.98
C LYS A 338 22.86 10.45 -27.54
N ALA A 339 23.12 9.18 -27.23
CA ALA A 339 22.88 8.65 -25.89
C ALA A 339 24.16 8.69 -25.06
N ASP A 340 24.01 9.11 -23.81
CA ASP A 340 25.07 9.17 -22.82
C ASP A 340 25.56 7.78 -22.46
N LEU A 341 24.66 6.81 -22.29
CA LEU A 341 24.99 5.44 -21.92
C LEU A 341 24.42 4.42 -22.92
N ALA A 342 25.03 3.23 -22.97
CA ALA A 342 24.51 2.09 -23.71
C ALA A 342 24.50 0.82 -22.86
N MET A 343 23.36 0.15 -22.83
CA MET A 343 23.17 -1.11 -22.10
C MET A 343 22.88 -2.26 -23.06
N LEU A 344 23.41 -3.45 -22.79
CA LEU A 344 23.01 -4.69 -23.46
C LEU A 344 22.17 -5.55 -22.52
N LEU A 345 20.98 -5.94 -22.95
CA LEU A 345 20.17 -6.96 -22.29
C LEU A 345 20.45 -8.33 -22.91
N VAL A 346 20.77 -9.30 -22.06
CA VAL A 346 21.00 -10.70 -22.41
C VAL A 346 19.97 -11.60 -21.70
N GLY A 347 19.80 -12.84 -22.16
CA GLY A 347 18.86 -13.78 -21.55
C GLY A 347 19.25 -14.16 -20.11
N GLY A 348 18.25 -14.44 -19.26
CA GLY A 348 18.47 -14.73 -17.83
C GLY A 348 19.41 -15.90 -17.53
N GLY A 349 19.51 -16.86 -18.45
CA GLY A 349 20.46 -17.97 -18.36
C GLY A 349 21.94 -17.57 -18.43
N GLN A 350 22.25 -16.29 -18.66
CA GLN A 350 23.61 -15.73 -18.67
C GLN A 350 24.10 -15.26 -17.29
N ALA A 351 23.27 -15.35 -16.25
CA ALA A 351 23.68 -15.03 -14.88
C ALA A 351 24.90 -15.88 -14.45
N ASP A 352 25.90 -15.25 -13.83
CA ASP A 352 27.06 -15.93 -13.24
C ASP A 352 26.88 -16.01 -11.72
N GLY A 353 26.16 -17.03 -11.26
CA GLY A 353 25.78 -17.16 -9.86
C GLY A 353 24.77 -16.09 -9.44
N GLU A 354 25.15 -15.24 -8.49
CA GLU A 354 24.34 -14.09 -8.03
C GLU A 354 24.57 -12.82 -8.88
N VAL A 355 25.53 -12.85 -9.82
CA VAL A 355 25.83 -11.71 -10.70
C VAL A 355 24.91 -11.75 -11.92
N ILE A 356 23.95 -10.84 -11.93
CA ILE A 356 22.95 -10.68 -13.00
C ILE A 356 23.13 -9.39 -13.81
N GLY A 357 24.20 -8.64 -13.55
CA GLY A 357 24.59 -7.45 -14.29
C GLY A 357 26.07 -7.12 -14.07
N VAL A 358 26.66 -6.40 -15.02
CA VAL A 358 28.01 -5.83 -14.92
C VAL A 358 28.09 -4.50 -15.68
N ALA A 359 28.87 -3.57 -15.15
CA ALA A 359 29.08 -2.27 -15.75
C ALA A 359 30.51 -1.78 -15.56
N TYR A 360 30.94 -0.86 -16.43
CA TYR A 360 32.17 -0.13 -16.16
C TYR A 360 31.95 0.92 -15.07
N GLN A 361 32.84 0.91 -14.08
CA GLN A 361 32.91 1.96 -13.06
C GLN A 361 33.30 3.29 -13.69
N PHE A 362 32.58 4.36 -13.35
CA PHE A 362 32.97 5.73 -13.72
C PHE A 362 34.39 6.06 -13.27
N ALA A 363 35.16 6.72 -14.13
CA ALA A 363 36.45 7.31 -13.80
C ALA A 363 36.57 8.70 -14.41
N ARG A 364 37.11 9.66 -13.65
CA ARG A 364 37.37 11.02 -14.14
C ARG A 364 38.53 11.05 -15.12
N GLY A 365 38.39 11.89 -16.14
CA GLY A 365 39.47 12.23 -17.07
C GLY A 365 39.08 12.04 -18.53
N SER A 366 40.04 12.28 -19.42
CA SER A 366 39.85 12.09 -20.85
C SER A 366 39.49 10.63 -21.17
N GLY A 367 38.43 10.42 -21.94
CA GLY A 367 37.96 9.09 -22.34
C GLY A 367 37.04 8.40 -21.33
N SER A 368 36.49 9.13 -20.35
CA SER A 368 35.49 8.59 -19.43
C SER A 368 34.23 8.07 -20.16
N ASP A 369 33.91 8.62 -21.32
CA ASP A 369 32.82 8.18 -22.19
C ASP A 369 33.00 6.77 -22.77
N THR A 370 34.22 6.24 -22.72
CA THR A 370 34.51 4.83 -23.05
C THR A 370 34.00 3.87 -21.97
N LEU A 371 33.67 4.36 -20.78
CA LEU A 371 33.16 3.56 -19.64
C LEU A 371 31.61 3.60 -19.56
N ALA A 372 30.95 4.07 -20.61
CA ALA A 372 29.50 4.31 -20.63
C ALA A 372 28.66 3.07 -20.99
N TYR A 373 29.12 1.89 -20.59
CA TYR A 373 28.54 0.61 -21.00
C TYR A 373 28.21 -0.29 -19.80
N SER A 374 27.12 -1.03 -19.95
CA SER A 374 26.64 -2.04 -19.00
C SER A 374 25.97 -3.22 -19.71
N VAL A 375 25.91 -4.37 -19.04
CA VAL A 375 25.21 -5.58 -19.47
C VAL A 375 24.33 -6.07 -18.33
N VAL A 376 23.08 -6.44 -18.63
CA VAL A 376 22.12 -6.97 -17.66
C VAL A 376 21.51 -8.27 -18.19
N ALA A 377 21.47 -9.31 -17.37
CA ALA A 377 20.77 -10.56 -17.63
C ALA A 377 19.37 -10.51 -17.01
N LEU A 378 18.33 -10.50 -17.85
CA LEU A 378 16.93 -10.39 -17.39
C LEU A 378 16.48 -11.63 -16.62
N GLN A 379 15.91 -11.45 -15.43
CA GLN A 379 15.52 -12.54 -14.52
C GLN A 379 14.03 -12.90 -14.59
N ASP A 380 13.25 -12.25 -15.47
CA ASP A 380 11.78 -12.32 -15.53
C ASP A 380 11.09 -11.89 -14.21
N ASP A 381 11.78 -11.10 -13.41
CA ASP A 381 11.29 -10.44 -12.20
C ASP A 381 11.51 -8.93 -12.36
N ALA A 382 10.41 -8.19 -12.54
CA ALA A 382 10.48 -6.77 -12.89
C ALA A 382 11.16 -5.92 -11.81
N ASP A 383 10.97 -6.23 -10.53
CA ASP A 383 11.61 -5.49 -9.44
C ASP A 383 13.12 -5.77 -9.45
N SER A 384 13.52 -7.04 -9.61
CA SER A 384 14.92 -7.45 -9.72
C SER A 384 15.61 -6.82 -10.93
N ASP A 385 14.96 -6.83 -12.09
CA ASP A 385 15.52 -6.30 -13.34
C ASP A 385 15.66 -4.76 -13.27
N ALA A 386 14.66 -4.06 -12.74
CA ALA A 386 14.72 -2.61 -12.56
C ALA A 386 15.80 -2.20 -11.54
N PHE A 387 15.97 -2.95 -10.44
CA PHE A 387 17.03 -2.70 -9.47
C PHE A 387 18.41 -2.99 -10.04
N THR A 388 18.54 -4.02 -10.88
CA THR A 388 19.80 -4.34 -11.58
C THR A 388 20.15 -3.25 -12.59
N ILE A 389 19.18 -2.75 -13.37
CA ILE A 389 19.39 -1.62 -14.27
C ILE A 389 19.84 -0.37 -13.49
N ALA A 390 19.20 -0.06 -12.37
CA ALA A 390 19.62 1.05 -11.52
C ALA A 390 21.02 0.82 -10.94
N HIS A 391 21.36 -0.40 -10.53
CA HIS A 391 22.68 -0.79 -10.03
C HIS A 391 23.77 -0.54 -11.08
N GLU A 392 23.59 -1.08 -12.28
CA GLU A 392 24.58 -0.99 -13.35
C GLU A 392 24.77 0.46 -13.85
N ILE A 393 23.67 1.20 -14.00
CA ILE A 393 23.77 2.64 -14.33
C ILE A 393 24.39 3.41 -13.14
N GLY A 394 24.16 2.98 -11.90
CA GLY A 394 24.82 3.48 -10.71
C GLY A 394 26.34 3.41 -10.83
N HIS A 395 26.91 2.29 -11.27
CA HIS A 395 28.34 2.16 -11.55
C HIS A 395 28.84 3.14 -12.62
N ASN A 396 28.09 3.27 -13.74
CA ASN A 396 28.41 4.24 -14.78
C ASN A 396 28.36 5.70 -14.27
N LEU A 397 27.66 5.96 -13.16
CA LEU A 397 27.53 7.24 -12.46
C LEU A 397 28.43 7.34 -11.21
N GLY A 398 29.29 6.36 -10.97
CA GLY A 398 30.32 6.39 -9.92
C GLY A 398 29.91 5.81 -8.57
N ALA A 399 28.70 5.25 -8.43
CA ALA A 399 28.33 4.47 -7.24
C ALA A 399 29.21 3.22 -7.13
N GLY A 400 29.58 2.85 -5.91
CA GLY A 400 30.35 1.62 -5.63
C GLY A 400 29.54 0.63 -4.79
N HIS A 401 29.98 -0.62 -4.72
CA HIS A 401 29.37 -1.64 -3.85
C HIS A 401 29.49 -1.28 -2.37
N ASP A 402 28.83 -2.04 -1.50
CA ASP A 402 29.06 -1.87 -0.07
C ASP A 402 30.50 -2.26 0.33
N ARG A 403 31.00 -1.69 1.43
CA ARG A 403 32.40 -1.84 1.84
C ARG A 403 32.86 -3.27 2.07
N GLU A 404 31.95 -4.18 2.41
CA GLU A 404 32.30 -5.59 2.64
C GLU A 404 32.45 -6.37 1.32
N HIS A 405 31.94 -5.83 0.22
CA HIS A 405 31.94 -6.48 -1.10
C HIS A 405 32.62 -5.66 -2.20
N ALA A 406 33.11 -4.46 -1.90
CA ALA A 406 33.93 -3.65 -2.81
C ALA A 406 35.36 -4.21 -3.04
N GLU A 407 35.66 -5.43 -2.56
CA GLU A 407 36.94 -6.11 -2.81
C GLU A 407 36.98 -6.62 -4.25
N GLY A 408 37.83 -6.02 -5.09
CA GLY A 408 37.95 -6.36 -6.51
C GLY A 408 37.37 -5.29 -7.45
N ASP A 409 36.61 -4.33 -6.90
CA ASP A 409 36.15 -3.14 -7.62
C ASP A 409 37.31 -2.19 -7.96
N ALA A 410 37.06 -1.32 -8.94
CA ALA A 410 37.87 -0.14 -9.10
C ALA A 410 37.82 0.72 -7.82
N ALA A 411 38.92 1.41 -7.53
CA ALA A 411 38.99 2.27 -6.35
C ALA A 411 37.81 3.28 -6.35
N PRO A 412 37.11 3.45 -5.22
CA PRO A 412 35.92 4.29 -5.17
C PRO A 412 36.28 5.73 -5.53
N ILE A 413 35.41 6.39 -6.30
CA ILE A 413 35.64 7.76 -6.76
C ILE A 413 35.64 8.79 -5.61
N ALA A 414 35.06 8.42 -4.46
CA ALA A 414 35.05 9.18 -3.23
C ALA A 414 35.04 8.25 -2.00
N SER A 415 35.47 8.75 -0.83
CA SER A 415 35.51 7.96 0.42
C SER A 415 34.12 7.49 0.90
N TYR A 416 33.05 8.08 0.37
CA TYR A 416 31.65 7.76 0.66
C TYR A 416 30.93 7.05 -0.50
N ALA A 417 31.63 6.72 -1.60
CA ALA A 417 31.05 6.04 -2.75
C ALA A 417 30.90 4.53 -2.52
N TYR A 418 30.03 4.19 -1.56
CA TYR A 418 29.75 2.81 -1.18
C TYR A 418 28.26 2.59 -0.94
N GLY A 419 27.80 1.39 -1.28
CA GLY A 419 26.54 0.84 -0.82
C GLY A 419 26.52 0.62 0.70
N TYR A 420 25.37 0.23 1.21
CA TYR A 420 25.10 0.11 2.63
C TYR A 420 24.11 -1.01 2.93
N ARG A 421 24.56 -1.94 3.76
CA ARG A 421 23.76 -3.00 4.37
C ARG A 421 23.67 -2.77 5.87
N TYR A 422 22.47 -2.90 6.43
CA TYR A 422 22.26 -2.65 7.85
C TYR A 422 21.15 -3.48 8.47
N ARG A 423 21.29 -3.77 9.77
CA ARG A 423 20.23 -4.37 10.59
C ARG A 423 19.36 -3.28 11.20
N ALA A 424 18.09 -3.22 10.82
CA ALA A 424 17.12 -2.21 11.28
C ALA A 424 16.58 -2.50 12.69
N LEU A 425 15.79 -1.56 13.25
CA LEU A 425 15.24 -1.67 14.60
C LEU A 425 14.18 -2.77 14.74
N ASN A 426 13.54 -3.14 13.63
CA ASN A 426 12.61 -4.28 13.58
C ASN A 426 13.31 -5.65 13.54
N GLY A 427 14.64 -5.68 13.62
CA GLY A 427 15.46 -6.89 13.64
C GLY A 427 15.75 -7.51 12.27
N ARG A 428 15.20 -6.97 11.18
CA ARG A 428 15.48 -7.40 9.80
C ARG A 428 16.70 -6.69 9.22
N THR A 429 17.36 -7.33 8.26
CA THR A 429 18.45 -6.75 7.49
C THR A 429 17.91 -6.16 6.19
N TYR A 430 18.32 -4.94 5.89
CA TYR A 430 18.00 -4.22 4.67
C TYR A 430 19.28 -3.76 3.99
N GLN A 431 19.20 -3.56 2.69
CA GLN A 431 20.33 -3.08 1.91
C GLN A 431 19.82 -2.20 0.76
N ASP A 432 20.65 -1.25 0.32
CA ASP A 432 20.37 -0.46 -0.87
C ASP A 432 20.72 -1.26 -2.15
N VAL A 433 20.40 -0.72 -3.33
CA VAL A 433 20.57 -1.43 -4.61
C VAL A 433 22.03 -1.79 -4.93
N MET A 434 23.02 -1.13 -4.35
CA MET A 434 24.45 -1.38 -4.59
C MET A 434 25.07 -2.39 -3.61
N ALA A 435 24.32 -2.88 -2.63
CA ALA A 435 24.85 -3.72 -1.57
C ALA A 435 24.53 -5.21 -1.76
N TYR A 436 25.49 -6.08 -1.45
CA TYR A 436 25.38 -7.53 -1.64
C TYR A 436 25.06 -8.32 -0.37
N GLY A 437 24.68 -9.58 -0.59
CA GLY A 437 24.44 -10.60 0.41
C GLY A 437 23.01 -10.63 0.95
N SER A 438 22.82 -11.26 2.12
CA SER A 438 21.49 -11.52 2.66
C SER A 438 20.82 -10.25 3.18
N GLY A 439 19.68 -9.88 2.61
CA GLY A 439 18.90 -8.74 3.06
C GLY A 439 17.70 -8.49 2.17
N ILE A 440 16.79 -7.64 2.62
CA ILE A 440 15.73 -7.11 1.77
C ILE A 440 16.29 -5.89 1.04
N VAL A 441 16.38 -5.95 -0.28
CA VAL A 441 16.79 -4.82 -1.12
C VAL A 441 15.71 -3.75 -1.07
N LEU A 442 16.13 -2.51 -0.84
CA LEU A 442 15.28 -1.32 -0.88
C LEU A 442 15.50 -0.59 -2.21
N PRO A 443 14.47 0.08 -2.77
CA PRO A 443 14.56 0.86 -4.00
C PRO A 443 15.26 2.21 -3.75
N PHE A 444 16.49 2.16 -3.24
CA PHE A 444 17.34 3.30 -2.88
C PHE A 444 18.78 3.00 -3.26
N PHE A 445 19.55 4.03 -3.57
CA PHE A 445 21.00 4.07 -3.36
C PHE A 445 21.28 4.49 -1.92
N SER A 446 22.47 4.14 -1.38
CA SER A 446 22.85 4.57 -0.03
C SER A 446 22.73 6.09 0.13
N THR A 447 22.08 6.51 1.22
CA THR A 447 21.89 7.92 1.55
C THR A 447 21.58 8.09 3.05
N PRO A 448 22.21 9.07 3.74
CA PRO A 448 21.85 9.42 5.11
C PRO A 448 20.57 10.26 5.20
N ARG A 449 20.05 10.78 4.09
CA ARG A 449 18.88 11.66 4.04
C ARG A 449 17.61 10.93 4.46
N TYR A 450 17.48 9.67 4.03
CA TYR A 450 16.28 8.87 4.29
C TYR A 450 16.56 7.76 5.29
N SER A 451 15.51 7.37 6.01
CA SER A 451 15.54 6.28 6.99
C SER A 451 14.45 5.28 6.66
N TYR A 452 14.76 4.00 6.85
CA TYR A 452 13.79 2.92 6.75
C TYR A 452 13.89 1.98 7.95
N ALA A 453 12.74 1.61 8.51
CA ALA A 453 12.63 0.81 9.72
C ALA A 453 13.48 1.36 10.90
N GLY A 454 13.50 2.69 11.05
CA GLY A 454 14.10 3.41 12.18
C GLY A 454 15.61 3.62 12.11
N LYS A 455 16.25 3.37 10.97
CA LYS A 455 17.67 3.70 10.74
C LYS A 455 17.89 4.38 9.39
N PRO A 456 18.90 5.28 9.26
CA PRO A 456 19.32 5.84 7.98
C PRO A 456 19.73 4.74 6.99
N ILE A 457 19.45 4.96 5.70
CA ILE A 457 19.80 4.06 4.59
C ILE A 457 21.23 4.38 4.09
N GLY A 458 22.13 4.81 4.98
CA GLY A 458 23.48 5.23 4.59
C GLY A 458 24.16 6.10 5.63
N SER A 459 25.30 6.65 5.26
CA SER A 459 26.13 7.53 6.08
C SER A 459 26.84 8.56 5.21
N ALA A 460 26.69 9.84 5.55
CA ALA A 460 27.35 10.94 4.85
C ALA A 460 28.88 10.79 4.77
N ALA A 461 29.48 10.06 5.71
CA ALA A 461 30.93 9.91 5.80
C ALA A 461 31.48 8.75 4.95
N TYR A 462 30.70 7.69 4.76
CA TYR A 462 31.25 6.42 4.25
C TYR A 462 30.32 5.57 3.39
N ALA A 463 29.05 5.97 3.18
CA ALA A 463 28.09 5.27 2.33
C ALA A 463 26.95 6.23 1.88
N ASP A 464 27.20 7.00 0.82
CA ASP A 464 26.29 7.99 0.24
C ASP A 464 26.43 8.02 -1.29
N ASN A 465 26.10 6.91 -1.94
CA ASN A 465 26.10 6.78 -3.40
C ASN A 465 25.11 7.75 -4.06
N ALA A 466 24.00 8.06 -3.39
CA ALA A 466 23.05 9.05 -3.90
C ALA A 466 23.70 10.44 -4.08
N ARG A 467 24.60 10.83 -3.16
CA ARG A 467 25.40 12.04 -3.30
C ARG A 467 26.41 11.93 -4.44
N VAL A 468 27.11 10.81 -4.58
CA VAL A 468 28.08 10.59 -5.67
C VAL A 468 27.41 10.77 -7.02
N ILE A 469 26.27 10.11 -7.24
CA ILE A 469 25.50 10.22 -8.48
C ILE A 469 25.14 11.67 -8.76
N ARG A 470 24.61 12.40 -7.77
CA ARG A 470 24.24 13.82 -7.93
C ARG A 470 25.43 14.71 -8.30
N GLU A 471 26.62 14.40 -7.81
CA GLU A 471 27.85 15.17 -8.08
C GLU A 471 28.45 14.86 -9.46
N LEU A 472 28.17 13.69 -10.04
CA LEU A 472 28.80 13.21 -11.29
C LEU A 472 27.84 13.11 -12.47
N ALA A 473 26.53 13.15 -12.26
CA ALA A 473 25.53 12.97 -13.30
C ALA A 473 25.71 13.94 -14.47
N ASP A 474 26.01 15.21 -14.21
CA ASP A 474 26.21 16.22 -15.26
C ASP A 474 27.44 15.91 -16.15
N GLU A 475 28.48 15.27 -15.60
CA GLU A 475 29.65 14.84 -16.38
C GLU A 475 29.27 13.72 -17.36
N VAL A 476 28.40 12.80 -16.94
CA VAL A 476 27.94 11.66 -17.75
C VAL A 476 26.88 12.10 -18.77
N ALA A 477 25.96 12.99 -18.38
CA ALA A 477 24.94 13.59 -19.26
C ALA A 477 25.51 14.45 -20.40
N ALA A 478 26.82 14.73 -20.36
CA ALA A 478 27.54 15.50 -21.37
C ALA A 478 28.32 14.62 -22.35
N TYR A 479 28.13 13.29 -22.32
CA TYR A 479 28.86 12.39 -23.20
C TYR A 479 28.45 12.55 -24.67
N ARG A 480 27.18 12.86 -25.00
CA ARG A 480 26.74 12.99 -26.41
C ARG A 480 25.76 14.13 -26.72
#